data_AF-A0A0N4VZ77-F1
#
_entry.id   AF-A0A0N4VZ77-F1
#
_cell.length_a   1.000
_cell.length_b   1.000
_cell.length_c   1.000
_cell.angle_alpha   90.00
_cell.angle_beta   90.00
_cell.angle_gamma   90.00
#
_symmetry.space_group_name_H-M   'P 1'
#
loop_
_entity.id
_entity.type
_entity.pdbx_description
1 polymer ?
#
loop_
_entity_poly.entity_id
_entity_poly.type
_entity_poly.pdbx_seq_one_letter_code
_entity_poly.pdbx_strand_id
1 'polypeptide(L)'
;MCSTQSEIIVEKEGSKRILTLNRPKALNALNLSMVREIYPRFREWEDAGDVKLIILKGSGEKAFCAGGDVVAVSKSAKEAAKGGTSTIHKDFFR
;
A
#
# COMPACT_ATOMS: atom_id res chain seq x y z
N MET A 1 -7.80 -22.53 7.72
CA MET A 1 -7.23 -21.78 6.58
C MET A 1 -7.10 -20.34 7.04
N CYS A 2 -5.87 -19.80 7.12
CA CYS A 2 -5.64 -18.42 7.57
C CYS A 2 -5.90 -17.50 6.38
N SER A 3 -7.04 -16.82 6.36
CA SER A 3 -7.35 -15.82 5.34
C SER A 3 -6.40 -14.64 5.52
N THR A 4 -5.45 -14.46 4.59
CA THR A 4 -4.65 -13.24 4.50
C THR A 4 -5.59 -12.09 4.17
N GLN A 5 -5.84 -11.24 5.15
CA GLN A 5 -6.65 -10.04 4.99
C GLN A 5 -5.94 -9.06 4.04
N SER A 6 -6.69 -8.41 3.15
CA SER A 6 -6.14 -7.44 2.19
C SER A 6 -5.43 -6.29 2.90
N GLU A 7 -4.27 -5.85 2.39
CA GLU A 7 -3.51 -4.72 2.93
C GLU A 7 -4.08 -3.37 2.50
N ILE A 8 -4.96 -3.36 1.47
CA ILE A 8 -5.72 -2.21 1.01
C ILE A 8 -7.21 -2.59 0.95
N ILE A 9 -8.07 -1.75 1.50
CA ILE A 9 -9.53 -1.92 1.39
C ILE A 9 -10.09 -0.72 0.62
N VAL A 10 -10.92 -0.97 -0.38
CA VAL A 10 -11.56 0.07 -1.19
C VAL A 10 -13.07 -0.03 -1.05
N GLU A 11 -13.71 1.09 -0.71
CA GLU A 11 -15.16 1.23 -0.60
C GLU A 11 -15.64 2.29 -1.61
N LYS A 12 -16.79 2.04 -2.26
CA LYS A 12 -17.42 2.98 -3.20
C LYS A 12 -18.72 3.49 -2.61
N GLU A 13 -18.87 4.81 -2.55
CA GLU A 13 -20.08 5.48 -2.08
C GLU A 13 -20.46 6.60 -3.07
N GLY A 14 -21.33 6.27 -4.03
CA GLY A 14 -21.65 7.19 -5.13
C GLY A 14 -20.40 7.59 -5.92
N SER A 15 -20.12 8.90 -6.00
CA SER A 15 -18.92 9.48 -6.63
C SER A 15 -17.69 9.53 -5.71
N LYS A 16 -17.81 9.04 -4.47
CA LYS A 16 -16.70 8.95 -3.51
C LYS A 16 -16.01 7.58 -3.63
N ARG A 17 -14.69 7.57 -3.46
CA ARG A 17 -13.88 6.37 -3.23
C ARG A 17 -13.20 6.50 -1.87
N ILE A 18 -13.32 5.49 -1.02
CA ILE A 18 -12.63 5.45 0.27
C ILE A 18 -11.58 4.35 0.19
N LEU A 19 -10.30 4.72 0.36
CA LEU A 19 -9.18 3.80 0.37
C LEU A 19 -8.62 3.71 1.79
N THR A 20 -8.58 2.50 2.34
CA THR A 20 -8.09 2.23 3.69
C THR A 20 -6.77 1.47 3.62
N LEU A 21 -5.72 2.03 4.22
CA LEU A 21 -4.47 1.33 4.48
C LEU A 21 -4.68 0.35 5.64
N ASN A 22 -4.58 -0.95 5.38
CA ASN A 22 -4.97 -2.01 6.29
C ASN A 22 -3.78 -2.84 6.79
N ARG A 23 -2.74 -2.16 7.29
CA ARG A 23 -1.56 -2.78 7.95
C ARG A 23 -1.33 -2.17 9.33
N PRO A 24 -2.30 -2.23 10.27
CA PRO A 24 -2.22 -1.48 11.52
C PRO A 24 -1.06 -1.93 12.42
N LYS A 25 -0.66 -3.22 12.33
CA LYS A 25 0.52 -3.76 13.02
C LYS A 25 1.85 -3.15 12.55
N ALA A 26 1.90 -2.68 11.30
CA ALA A 26 3.04 -1.97 10.72
C ALA A 26 2.79 -0.45 10.67
N LEU A 27 1.86 0.08 11.49
CA LEU A 27 1.46 1.48 11.49
C LEU A 27 1.06 2.00 10.11
N ASN A 28 0.44 1.13 9.31
CA ASN A 28 0.01 1.38 7.93
C ASN A 28 1.15 1.83 7.01
N ALA A 29 2.40 1.42 7.28
CA ALA A 29 3.53 1.70 6.40
C ALA A 29 3.29 1.10 4.99
N LEU A 30 3.57 1.90 3.96
CA LEU A 30 3.38 1.55 2.56
C LEU A 30 4.49 0.62 2.09
N ASN A 31 4.15 -0.62 1.74
CA ASN A 31 5.05 -1.52 1.04
C ASN A 31 4.86 -1.42 -0.49
N LEU A 32 5.75 -2.06 -1.24
CA LEU A 32 5.73 -2.02 -2.71
C LEU A 32 4.45 -2.60 -3.33
N SER A 33 3.85 -3.62 -2.70
CA SER A 33 2.60 -4.21 -3.18
C SER A 33 1.45 -3.22 -3.09
N MET A 34 1.30 -2.56 -1.95
CA MET A 34 0.30 -1.52 -1.74
C MET A 34 0.45 -0.37 -2.74
N VAL A 35 1.68 0.10 -2.99
CA VAL A 35 1.93 1.18 -3.95
C VAL A 35 1.53 0.76 -5.37
N ARG A 36 1.92 -0.45 -5.79
CA ARG A 36 1.55 -1.02 -7.11
C ARG A 36 0.05 -1.26 -7.23
N GLU A 37 -0.65 -1.44 -6.12
CA GLU A 37 -2.10 -1.58 -6.09
C GLU A 37 -2.84 -0.24 -6.15
N ILE A 38 -2.39 0.75 -5.37
CA ILE A 38 -3.03 2.05 -5.21
C ILE A 38 -2.83 2.93 -6.45
N TYR A 39 -1.61 3.01 -6.98
CA TYR A 39 -1.27 3.97 -8.03
C TYR A 39 -2.13 3.81 -9.30
N PRO A 40 -2.31 2.59 -9.87
CA PRO A 40 -3.15 2.41 -11.04
C PRO A 40 -4.62 2.78 -10.78
N ARG A 41 -5.14 2.54 -9.57
CA ARG A 41 -6.52 2.93 -9.21
C ARG A 41 -6.68 4.44 -9.19
N PHE A 42 -5.70 5.17 -8.66
CA PHE A 42 -5.76 6.64 -8.67
C PHE A 42 -5.76 7.18 -10.10
N ARG A 43 -4.98 6.58 -11.01
CA ARG A 43 -5.02 6.92 -12.45
C ARG A 43 -6.38 6.61 -13.07
N GLU A 44 -6.92 5.41 -12.83
CA GLU A 44 -8.24 5.02 -13.31
C GLU A 44 -9.34 5.97 -12.82
N TRP A 45 -9.30 6.37 -11.55
CA TRP A 45 -10.30 7.26 -10.96
C TRP A 45 -10.17 8.70 -11.44
N GLU A 46 -8.96 9.16 -11.74
CA GLU A 46 -8.71 10.43 -12.40
C GLU A 46 -9.35 10.45 -13.80
N ASP A 47 -9.20 9.36 -14.56
CA ASP A 47 -9.69 9.25 -15.93
C ASP A 47 -11.21 8.96 -16.04
N ALA A 48 -11.80 8.28 -15.05
CA ALA A 48 -13.19 7.80 -15.12
C ALA A 48 -14.26 8.91 -15.08
N GLY A 49 -13.92 10.12 -14.59
CA GLY A 49 -14.83 11.27 -14.52
C GLY A 49 -16.01 11.14 -13.54
N ASP A 50 -16.36 9.94 -13.10
CA ASP A 50 -17.41 9.63 -12.11
C ASP A 50 -16.93 9.75 -10.65
N VAL A 51 -15.61 9.75 -10.41
CA VAL A 51 -15.02 9.96 -9.09
C VAL A 51 -14.82 11.45 -8.85
N LYS A 52 -15.46 11.97 -7.79
CA LYS A 52 -15.38 13.39 -7.40
C LYS A 52 -14.60 13.62 -6.10
N LEU A 53 -14.42 12.58 -5.30
CA LEU A 53 -13.72 12.65 -4.02
C LEU A 53 -13.04 11.32 -3.70
N ILE A 54 -11.77 11.39 -3.32
CA ILE A 54 -11.03 10.26 -2.76
C ILE A 54 -10.74 10.57 -1.29
N ILE A 55 -11.17 9.68 -0.39
CA ILE A 55 -10.78 9.70 1.02
C ILE A 55 -9.74 8.61 1.24
N LEU A 56 -8.56 9.00 1.70
CA LEU A 56 -7.54 8.07 2.15
C LEU A 56 -7.57 8.01 3.67
N LYS A 57 -7.70 6.81 4.25
CA LYS A 57 -7.70 6.60 5.72
C LYS A 57 -6.77 5.44 6.10
N GLY A 58 -6.30 5.45 7.35
CA GLY A 58 -5.56 4.33 7.94
C GLY A 58 -6.48 3.50 8.82
N SER A 59 -6.30 2.19 8.82
CA SER A 59 -6.97 1.28 9.75
C SER A 59 -6.35 1.37 11.15
N GLY A 60 -7.15 1.05 12.17
CA GLY A 60 -6.74 1.12 13.57
C GLY A 60 -6.64 2.56 14.11
N GLU A 61 -6.17 2.69 15.35
CA GLU A 61 -6.25 3.95 16.10
C GLU A 61 -4.91 4.70 16.20
N LYS A 62 -3.81 4.05 15.82
CA LYS A 62 -2.45 4.54 16.13
C LYS A 62 -1.86 5.48 15.09
N ALA A 63 -2.09 5.20 13.81
CA ALA A 63 -1.44 5.92 12.73
C ALA A 63 -2.27 5.89 11.45
N PHE A 64 -2.29 7.00 10.74
CA PHE A 64 -2.76 7.04 9.36
C PHE A 64 -1.83 6.22 8.44
N CYS A 65 -0.55 6.62 8.39
CA CYS A 65 0.53 5.96 7.65
C CYS A 65 1.87 6.42 8.25
N ALA A 66 2.75 5.47 8.59
CA ALA A 66 4.07 5.77 9.15
C ALA A 66 5.17 6.02 8.08
N GLY A 67 4.80 6.13 6.80
CA GLY A 67 5.72 6.30 5.67
C GLY A 67 5.92 5.02 4.86
N GLY A 68 7.06 4.89 4.18
CA GLY A 68 7.41 3.69 3.42
C GLY A 68 7.95 2.55 4.30
N ASP A 69 7.72 1.31 3.90
CA ASP A 69 8.20 0.10 4.59
C ASP A 69 9.71 -0.12 4.36
N VAL A 70 10.54 0.77 4.92
CA VAL A 70 12.01 0.72 4.82
C VAL A 70 12.60 -0.52 5.49
N VAL A 71 11.87 -1.15 6.41
CA VAL A 71 12.25 -2.43 7.01
C VAL A 71 12.23 -3.54 5.96
N ALA A 72 11.18 -3.61 5.14
CA ALA A 72 11.11 -4.56 4.02
C ALA A 72 12.23 -4.31 2.99
N VAL A 73 12.54 -3.04 2.68
CA VAL A 73 13.64 -2.65 1.79
C VAL A 73 14.99 -3.12 2.34
N SER A 74 15.28 -2.83 3.62
CA SER A 74 16.52 -3.24 4.28
C SER A 74 16.68 -4.76 4.31
N LYS A 75 15.60 -5.49 4.61
CA LYS A 75 15.60 -6.95 4.62
C LYS A 75 15.89 -7.52 3.23
N SER A 76 15.23 -7.00 2.19
CA SER A 76 15.46 -7.40 0.80
C SER A 76 16.93 -7.20 0.37
N ALA A 77 17.53 -6.06 0.72
CA ALA A 77 18.94 -5.79 0.42
C ALA A 77 19.88 -6.78 1.12
N LYS A 78 19.64 -7.07 2.41
CA LYS A 78 20.44 -8.03 3.18
C LYS A 78 20.31 -9.46 2.64
N GLU A 79 19.12 -9.85 2.19
CA GLU A 79 18.89 -11.15 1.56
C GLU A 79 19.63 -11.27 0.23
N ALA A 80 19.55 -10.24 -0.62
CA ALA A 80 20.27 -10.19 -1.89
C ALA A 80 21.78 -10.25 -1.71
N ALA A 81 22.34 -9.56 -0.70
CA ALA A 81 23.75 -9.63 -0.34
C ALA A 81 24.21 -11.05 0.09
N LYS A 82 23.27 -11.91 0.50
CA LYS A 82 23.52 -13.32 0.86
C LYS A 82 23.20 -14.29 -0.30
N GLY A 83 23.01 -13.80 -1.52
CA GLY A 83 22.67 -14.62 -2.70
C GLY A 83 21.17 -14.89 -2.89
N GLY A 84 20.30 -14.23 -2.12
CA GLY A 84 18.84 -14.31 -2.31
C GLY A 84 18.35 -13.57 -3.57
N THR A 85 17.14 -13.88 -4.01
CA THR A 85 16.55 -13.36 -5.26
C THR A 85 15.63 -12.14 -5.08
N SER A 86 15.47 -11.64 -3.86
CA SER A 86 14.57 -10.52 -3.53
C SER A 86 14.97 -9.24 -4.28
N THR A 87 14.01 -8.58 -4.95
CA THR A 87 14.27 -7.34 -5.74
C THR A 87 13.64 -6.08 -5.16
N ILE A 88 12.92 -6.16 -4.03
CA ILE A 88 12.21 -5.02 -3.44
C ILE A 88 13.14 -3.82 -3.24
N HIS A 89 14.37 -4.04 -2.77
CA HIS A 89 15.35 -2.97 -2.58
C HIS A 89 15.77 -2.22 -3.86
N LYS A 90 15.62 -2.85 -5.03
CA LYS A 90 15.88 -2.22 -6.34
C LYS A 90 14.65 -1.49 -6.86
N ASP A 91 13.48 -2.06 -6.63
CA ASP A 91 12.22 -1.55 -7.15
C ASP A 91 11.62 -0.41 -6.32
N PHE A 92 12.01 -0.29 -5.05
CA PHE A 92 11.48 0.72 -4.13
C PHE A 92 11.89 2.15 -4.49
N PHE A 93 13.05 2.34 -5.12
CA PHE A 93 13.61 3.66 -5.46
C PHE A 93 13.52 4.01 -6.96
N ARG A 94 12.68 3.28 -7.70
CA ARG A 94 12.41 3.52 -9.12
C ARG A 94 11.07 4.21 -9.27
#